data_AF-A0A7C1YXN5-F1
#
_entry.id   AF-A0A7C1YXN5-F1
#
_cell.length_a   1.000
_cell.length_b   1.000
_cell.length_c   1.000
_cell.angle_alpha   90.00
_cell.angle_beta   90.00
_cell.angle_gamma   90.00
#
_symmetry.space_group_name_H-M   'P 1'
#
loop_
_entity.id
_entity.type
_entity.pdbx_description
1 polymer ?
#
loop_
_entity_poly.entity_id
_entity_poly.type
_entity_poly.pdbx_seq_one_letter_code
_entity_poly.pdbx_strand_id
1 'polypeptide(L)'
;MKIRWISRYGDCLALAQRMADEGHDVSVALLDVPKHMGEGLVEHVDPWNAGLDEPTIILFDAPGRGRMAEGLAKQGHAVFGSSPLADSLETPTFGRQVAQSCGILIDDDADGIPINLECWYVQGRPCPSTQSASLELTRLFPGDLGPETNPISAITWFWRNPGNKLYAMTLSRIEDFLGRFGFTGPLTMKLVVRERDKRPVFRGFAGSLQWPATHARMADINISVAEWFAAPAQGNTVTVSPTYEYCGALRITVPPYPYPGAALDLPPRPVSGKLLPLDVRVQDGQMMTGGIDGVLGDVIARHSDVQGLCAALYEAAKAVQVADKQYRADVADDAERRLGTLHEWKYC
;
A
#
# COMPACT_ATOMS: atom_id res chain seq x y z
N MET A 1 21.03 -6.68 -5.74
CA MET A 1 20.86 -5.36 -6.40
C MET A 1 21.21 -4.28 -5.39
N LYS A 2 21.58 -3.08 -5.84
CA LYS A 2 21.69 -1.89 -4.98
C LYS A 2 20.39 -1.10 -5.08
N ILE A 3 19.68 -0.96 -3.97
CA ILE A 3 18.32 -0.41 -3.89
C ILE A 3 18.30 0.72 -2.86
N ARG A 4 17.76 1.86 -3.26
CA ARG A 4 17.52 3.03 -2.41
C ARG A 4 16.03 3.28 -2.31
N TRP A 5 15.47 3.15 -1.11
CA TRP A 5 14.16 3.74 -0.81
C TRP A 5 14.32 5.20 -0.45
N ILE A 6 13.49 6.07 -1.04
CA ILE A 6 13.35 7.47 -0.65
C ILE A 6 11.92 7.62 -0.17
N SER A 7 11.75 7.55 1.15
CA SER A 7 10.44 7.50 1.78
C SER A 7 10.12 8.79 2.53
N ARG A 8 8.87 9.24 2.40
CA ARG A 8 8.38 10.38 3.17
C ARG A 8 8.12 10.01 4.62
N TYR A 9 7.52 8.84 4.84
CA TYR A 9 6.91 8.47 6.11
C TYR A 9 7.42 7.16 6.71
N GLY A 10 8.31 6.44 6.02
CA GLY A 10 8.84 5.15 6.47
C GLY A 10 7.91 3.96 6.22
N ASP A 11 6.85 4.12 5.42
CA ASP A 11 5.92 3.01 5.15
C ASP A 11 6.60 1.81 4.45
N CYS A 12 7.69 2.07 3.71
CA CYS A 12 8.48 1.04 3.05
C CYS A 12 9.38 0.20 3.97
N LEU A 13 9.50 0.49 5.28
CA LEU A 13 10.53 -0.12 6.14
C LEU A 13 10.49 -1.64 6.13
N ALA A 14 9.30 -2.25 6.21
CA ALA A 14 9.15 -3.70 6.13
C ALA A 14 9.53 -4.28 4.76
N LEU A 15 9.23 -3.57 3.65
CA LEU A 15 9.68 -3.97 2.32
C LEU A 15 11.20 -3.89 2.20
N ALA A 16 11.80 -2.80 2.69
CA ALA A 16 13.23 -2.59 2.64
C ALA A 16 13.99 -3.65 3.44
N GLN A 17 13.53 -3.95 4.66
CA GLN A 17 14.04 -5.04 5.48
C GLN A 17 13.92 -6.38 4.74
N ARG A 18 12.76 -6.68 4.14
CA ARG A 18 12.56 -7.92 3.39
C ARG A 18 13.50 -8.03 2.19
N MET A 19 13.73 -6.94 1.45
CA MET A 19 14.68 -6.91 0.34
C MET A 19 16.13 -7.14 0.83
N ALA A 20 16.49 -6.61 2.01
CA ALA A 20 17.80 -6.85 2.63
C ALA A 20 17.96 -8.32 3.06
N ASP A 21 16.92 -8.91 3.67
CA ASP A 21 16.87 -10.33 4.03
C ASP A 21 16.97 -11.26 2.80
N GLU A 22 16.51 -10.79 1.63
CA GLU A 22 16.69 -11.45 0.33
C GLU A 22 18.13 -11.34 -0.21
N GLY A 23 19.04 -10.67 0.52
CA GLY A 23 20.47 -10.58 0.19
C GLY A 23 20.82 -9.40 -0.72
N HIS A 24 20.01 -8.34 -0.75
CA HIS A 24 20.28 -7.14 -1.52
C HIS A 24 20.90 -6.03 -0.68
N ASP A 25 21.64 -5.15 -1.35
CA ASP A 25 22.18 -3.92 -0.75
C ASP A 25 21.05 -2.89 -0.75
N VAL A 26 20.44 -2.66 0.42
CA VAL A 26 19.24 -1.84 0.58
C VAL A 26 19.49 -0.75 1.60
N SER A 27 19.22 0.49 1.20
CA SER A 27 19.28 1.65 2.09
C SER A 27 17.99 2.47 2.02
N VAL A 28 17.61 3.10 3.12
CA VAL A 28 16.40 3.94 3.25
C VAL A 28 16.78 5.38 3.60
N ALA A 29 16.28 6.33 2.82
CA ALA A 29 16.31 7.75 3.13
C ALA A 29 14.93 8.21 3.60
N LEU A 30 14.82 8.61 4.86
CA LEU A 30 13.59 9.16 5.44
C LEU A 30 13.55 10.68 5.27
N LEU A 31 12.44 11.24 4.81
CA LEU A 31 12.34 12.68 4.50
C LEU A 31 11.56 13.48 5.55
N ASP A 32 10.30 13.09 5.80
CA ASP A 32 9.35 13.91 6.58
C ASP A 32 9.07 13.31 7.97
N VAL A 33 9.87 12.32 8.37
CA VAL A 33 9.80 11.63 9.67
C VAL A 33 11.19 11.56 10.33
N PRO A 34 11.26 11.39 11.66
CA PRO A 34 12.52 11.19 12.36
C PRO A 34 13.40 10.08 11.78
N LYS A 35 14.70 10.36 11.70
CA LYS A 35 15.71 9.49 11.08
C LYS A 35 15.95 8.18 11.84
N HIS A 36 15.50 8.12 13.10
CA HIS A 36 15.66 6.94 13.94
C HIS A 36 14.57 5.88 13.73
N MET A 37 13.49 6.21 13.01
CA MET A 37 12.45 5.25 12.66
C MET A 37 13.05 4.17 11.76
N GLY A 38 13.00 2.90 12.16
CA GLY A 38 13.59 1.80 11.41
C GLY A 38 15.06 1.50 11.72
N GLU A 39 15.68 2.24 12.65
CA GLU A 39 17.08 1.99 13.05
C GLU A 39 17.26 0.53 13.49
N GLY A 40 18.33 -0.10 13.00
CA GLY A 40 18.65 -1.50 13.26
C GLY A 40 17.77 -2.52 12.53
N LEU A 41 16.78 -2.09 11.74
CA LEU A 41 16.03 -2.96 10.81
C LEU A 41 16.65 -2.96 9.41
N VAL A 42 17.07 -1.78 8.92
CA VAL A 42 17.65 -1.59 7.60
C VAL A 42 18.65 -0.42 7.65
N GLU A 43 19.60 -0.40 6.71
CA GLU A 43 20.58 0.68 6.63
C GLU A 43 19.88 2.01 6.27
N HIS A 44 20.16 3.06 7.03
CA HIS A 44 19.69 4.41 6.73
C HIS A 44 20.78 5.25 6.07
N VAL A 45 20.34 6.21 5.25
CA VAL A 45 21.24 7.14 4.56
C VAL A 45 20.71 8.57 4.64
N ASP A 46 21.60 9.49 5.03
CA ASP A 46 21.31 10.92 5.11
C ASP A 46 22.58 11.71 4.72
N PRO A 47 22.51 12.70 3.79
CA PRO A 47 21.33 13.09 3.01
C PRO A 47 20.88 11.99 2.03
N TRP A 48 19.64 12.08 1.56
CA TRP A 48 19.02 11.06 0.68
C TRP A 48 19.83 10.72 -0.58
N ASN A 49 20.69 11.64 -1.04
CA ASN A 49 21.52 11.49 -2.22
C ASN A 49 22.93 10.96 -1.93
N ALA A 50 23.27 10.67 -0.68
CA ALA A 50 24.60 10.16 -0.34
C ALA A 50 24.83 8.78 -0.98
N GLY A 51 25.98 8.63 -1.63
CA GLY A 51 26.41 7.39 -2.27
C GLY A 51 25.52 6.90 -3.42
N LEU A 52 24.73 7.80 -4.04
CA LEU A 52 23.99 7.50 -5.26
C LEU A 52 24.95 7.43 -6.44
N ASP A 53 25.29 6.20 -6.83
CA ASP A 53 25.98 5.87 -8.07
C ASP A 53 25.03 5.12 -9.02
N GLU A 54 25.34 5.15 -10.31
CA GLU A 54 24.82 4.13 -11.22
C GLU A 54 25.47 2.78 -10.82
N PRO A 55 24.71 1.69 -10.58
CA PRO A 55 23.36 1.36 -11.05
C PRO A 55 22.28 1.27 -9.93
N THR A 56 22.22 2.23 -9.01
CA THR A 56 21.23 2.20 -7.91
C THR A 56 19.79 2.27 -8.42
N ILE A 57 18.95 1.32 -8.01
CA ILE A 57 17.49 1.34 -8.24
C ILE A 57 16.85 2.19 -7.15
N ILE A 58 16.03 3.16 -7.53
CA ILE A 58 15.42 4.12 -6.60
C ILE A 58 13.91 3.90 -6.52
N LEU A 59 13.42 3.68 -5.31
CA LEU A 59 12.03 3.37 -5.02
C LEU A 59 11.41 4.46 -4.15
N PHE A 60 10.20 4.86 -4.50
CA PHE A 60 9.36 5.78 -3.72
C PHE A 60 8.10 5.04 -3.27
N ASP A 61 7.65 5.28 -2.04
CA ASP A 61 6.46 4.66 -1.46
C ASP A 61 5.27 5.61 -1.26
N ALA A 62 5.52 6.92 -1.36
CA ALA A 62 4.55 7.96 -1.05
C ALA A 62 4.42 8.99 -2.20
N PRO A 63 3.27 9.67 -2.32
CA PRO A 63 3.06 10.70 -3.32
C PRO A 63 3.79 12.01 -2.96
N GLY A 64 3.92 12.89 -3.95
CA GLY A 64 4.43 14.25 -3.80
C GLY A 64 5.93 14.41 -4.07
N ARG A 65 6.59 13.38 -4.63
CA ARG A 65 8.00 13.39 -5.03
C ARG A 65 8.18 13.18 -6.54
N GLY A 66 7.15 13.39 -7.34
CA GLY A 66 7.17 13.11 -8.77
C GLY A 66 8.26 13.84 -9.56
N ARG A 67 8.49 15.13 -9.27
CA ARG A 67 9.59 15.90 -9.91
C ARG A 67 10.98 15.39 -9.52
N MET A 68 11.13 14.89 -8.29
CA MET A 68 12.37 14.30 -7.82
C MET A 68 12.62 12.96 -8.53
N ALA A 69 11.60 12.10 -8.59
CA ALA A 69 11.64 10.85 -9.32
C ALA A 69 11.98 11.06 -10.81
N GLU A 70 11.34 12.03 -11.47
CA GLU A 70 11.64 12.37 -12.87
C GLU A 70 13.09 12.87 -13.07
N GLY A 71 13.58 13.70 -12.14
CA GLY A 71 14.97 14.18 -12.17
C GLY A 71 15.98 13.05 -12.08
N LEU A 72 15.75 12.08 -11.19
CA LEU A 72 16.61 10.91 -11.03
C LEU A 72 16.56 9.97 -12.25
N ALA A 73 15.38 9.78 -12.84
CA ALA A 73 15.24 9.02 -14.08
C ALA A 73 16.00 9.69 -15.25
N LYS A 74 15.95 11.02 -15.36
CA LYS A 74 16.73 11.80 -16.35
C LYS A 74 18.24 11.71 -16.15
N GLN A 75 18.68 11.37 -14.94
CA GLN A 75 20.08 11.10 -14.61
C GLN A 75 20.50 9.65 -14.91
N GLY A 76 19.59 8.80 -15.41
CA GLY A 76 19.89 7.42 -15.79
C GLY A 76 19.55 6.37 -14.73
N HIS A 77 19.03 6.76 -13.57
CA HIS A 77 18.62 5.80 -12.54
C HIS A 77 17.32 5.07 -12.94
N ALA A 78 17.22 3.80 -12.55
CA ALA A 78 15.96 3.07 -12.57
C ALA A 78 15.08 3.58 -11.41
N VAL A 79 13.86 4.04 -11.70
CA VAL A 79 12.99 4.69 -10.71
C VAL A 79 11.58 4.09 -10.73
N PHE A 80 11.00 3.86 -9.56
CA PHE A 80 9.63 3.35 -9.42
C PHE A 80 8.86 4.00 -8.24
N GLY A 81 7.54 4.13 -8.38
CA GLY A 81 6.62 4.47 -7.29
C GLY A 81 6.20 5.93 -7.16
N SER A 82 6.84 6.86 -7.88
CA SER A 82 6.41 8.27 -7.96
C SER A 82 6.70 8.87 -9.34
N SER A 83 5.84 9.76 -9.80
CA SER A 83 6.02 10.53 -11.04
C SER A 83 5.16 11.79 -11.02
N PRO A 84 5.45 12.82 -11.84
CA PRO A 84 4.60 14.01 -11.90
C PRO A 84 3.16 13.68 -12.29
N LEU A 85 2.96 12.65 -13.13
CA LEU A 85 1.63 12.18 -13.49
C LEU A 85 0.92 11.48 -12.32
N ALA A 86 1.62 10.62 -11.58
CA ALA A 86 1.09 9.97 -10.38
C ALA A 86 0.56 11.03 -9.39
N ASP A 87 1.42 11.99 -9.04
CA ASP A 87 1.07 13.09 -8.14
C ASP A 87 -0.13 13.91 -8.66
N SER A 88 -0.20 14.13 -9.98
CA SER A 88 -1.31 14.88 -10.59
C SER A 88 -2.63 14.11 -10.55
N LEU A 89 -2.62 12.80 -10.81
CA LEU A 89 -3.80 11.93 -10.79
C LEU A 89 -4.47 11.91 -9.41
N GLU A 90 -3.69 12.03 -8.33
CA GLU A 90 -4.23 12.10 -6.96
C GLU A 90 -4.93 13.41 -6.64
N THR A 91 -4.72 14.47 -7.44
CA THR A 91 -5.46 15.72 -7.24
C THR A 91 -6.93 15.52 -7.64
N PRO A 92 -7.92 15.85 -6.78
CA PRO A 92 -9.32 15.58 -7.07
C PRO A 92 -9.79 16.16 -8.41
N THR A 93 -9.32 17.36 -8.77
CA THR A 93 -9.71 18.02 -10.01
C THR A 93 -9.17 17.31 -11.25
N PHE A 94 -7.85 17.04 -11.32
CA PHE A 94 -7.25 16.42 -12.49
C PHE A 94 -7.66 14.95 -12.61
N GLY A 95 -7.61 14.19 -11.51
CA GLY A 95 -8.03 12.79 -11.50
C GLY A 95 -9.49 12.63 -11.97
N ARG A 96 -10.40 13.50 -11.52
CA ARG A 96 -11.79 13.51 -11.98
C ARG A 96 -11.89 13.82 -13.48
N GLN A 97 -11.18 14.83 -13.98
CA GLN A 97 -11.19 15.17 -15.41
C GLN A 97 -10.69 14.00 -16.28
N VAL A 98 -9.61 13.34 -15.86
CA VAL A 98 -9.09 12.16 -16.55
C VAL A 98 -10.13 11.04 -16.55
N ALA A 99 -10.71 10.71 -15.39
CA ALA A 99 -11.75 9.69 -15.28
C ALA A 99 -12.97 9.99 -16.19
N GLN A 100 -13.46 11.23 -16.22
CA GLN A 100 -14.56 11.65 -17.11
C GLN A 100 -14.18 11.50 -18.58
N SER A 101 -13.00 11.95 -18.97
CA SER A 101 -12.52 11.86 -20.35
C SER A 101 -12.37 10.42 -20.84
N CYS A 102 -12.11 9.49 -19.93
CA CYS A 102 -12.02 8.05 -20.19
C CYS A 102 -13.39 7.33 -20.06
N GLY A 103 -14.49 8.08 -19.89
CA GLY A 103 -15.84 7.51 -19.80
C GLY A 103 -16.08 6.65 -18.55
N ILE A 104 -15.37 6.94 -17.45
CA ILE A 104 -15.61 6.31 -16.15
C ILE A 104 -16.78 7.04 -15.48
N LEU A 105 -17.70 6.28 -14.91
CA LEU A 105 -18.91 6.83 -14.31
C LEU A 105 -18.56 7.68 -13.08
N ILE A 106 -19.16 8.86 -13.00
CA ILE A 106 -19.07 9.75 -11.85
C ILE A 106 -20.47 10.06 -11.36
N ASP A 107 -20.65 9.92 -10.06
CA ASP A 107 -21.86 10.25 -9.32
C ASP A 107 -21.44 10.53 -7.87
N ASP A 108 -21.43 11.81 -7.51
CA ASP A 108 -20.94 12.28 -6.22
C ASP A 108 -21.89 11.84 -5.08
N ASP A 109 -23.16 11.55 -5.40
CA ASP A 109 -24.20 11.11 -4.46
C ASP A 109 -24.37 9.57 -4.42
N ALA A 110 -23.48 8.82 -5.07
CA ALA A 110 -23.61 7.37 -5.11
C ALA A 110 -23.32 6.71 -3.75
N ASP A 111 -24.33 6.05 -3.21
CA ASP A 111 -24.23 5.15 -2.06
C ASP A 111 -24.03 3.69 -2.47
N GLY A 112 -23.16 2.99 -1.75
CA GLY A 112 -22.92 1.56 -1.93
C GLY A 112 -21.61 1.11 -1.32
N ILE A 113 -21.02 0.04 -1.87
CA ILE A 113 -19.82 -0.59 -1.29
C ILE A 113 -18.55 0.09 -1.82
N PRO A 114 -17.73 0.75 -0.97
CA PRO A 114 -16.42 1.23 -1.38
C PRO A 114 -15.51 0.05 -1.69
N ILE A 115 -14.75 0.15 -2.77
CA ILE A 115 -13.76 -0.85 -3.18
C ILE A 115 -12.64 -0.15 -3.93
N ASN A 116 -11.40 -0.55 -3.66
CA ASN A 116 -10.25 -0.08 -4.43
C ASN A 116 -9.88 -1.15 -5.46
N LEU A 117 -9.51 -0.70 -6.65
CA LEU A 117 -8.97 -1.55 -7.70
C LEU A 117 -7.57 -1.05 -8.05
N GLU A 118 -6.56 -1.89 -7.90
CA GLU A 118 -5.17 -1.60 -8.21
C GLU A 118 -4.67 -2.45 -9.38
N CYS A 119 -3.81 -1.86 -10.22
CA CYS A 119 -3.00 -2.58 -11.19
C CYS A 119 -1.64 -1.90 -11.30
N TRP A 120 -0.60 -2.66 -11.62
CA TRP A 120 0.74 -2.13 -11.87
C TRP A 120 0.94 -1.95 -13.36
N TYR A 121 1.64 -0.88 -13.73
CA TYR A 121 1.87 -0.52 -15.13
C TYR A 121 3.35 -0.30 -15.40
N VAL A 122 3.76 -0.61 -16.63
CA VAL A 122 5.06 -0.21 -17.20
C VAL A 122 4.78 0.47 -18.53
N GLN A 123 5.19 1.74 -18.65
CA GLN A 123 4.93 2.57 -19.82
C GLN A 123 3.43 2.57 -20.25
N GLY A 124 2.55 2.59 -19.26
CA GLY A 124 1.09 2.58 -19.41
C GLY A 124 0.48 1.23 -19.77
N ARG A 125 1.28 0.16 -19.91
CA ARG A 125 0.79 -1.20 -20.16
C ARG A 125 0.60 -1.95 -18.84
N PRO A 126 -0.54 -2.62 -18.62
CA PRO A 126 -0.78 -3.36 -17.39
C PRO A 126 0.15 -4.58 -17.28
N CYS A 127 0.73 -4.76 -16.10
CA CYS A 127 1.54 -5.91 -15.75
C CYS A 127 0.66 -7.15 -15.51
N PRO A 128 0.96 -8.31 -16.10
CA PRO A 128 0.18 -9.53 -15.95
C PRO A 128 -0.02 -9.91 -14.48
N SER A 129 -1.25 -10.31 -14.15
CA SER A 129 -1.66 -10.82 -12.83
C SER A 129 -1.52 -9.83 -11.67
N THR A 130 -1.25 -8.55 -11.92
CA THR A 130 -1.14 -7.52 -10.87
C THR A 130 -2.46 -6.85 -10.50
N GLN A 131 -3.54 -7.20 -11.20
CA GLN A 131 -4.88 -6.68 -10.90
C GLN A 131 -5.36 -7.23 -9.56
N SER A 132 -5.62 -6.33 -8.61
CA SER A 132 -6.02 -6.69 -7.25
C SER A 132 -7.01 -5.69 -6.66
N ALA A 133 -7.83 -6.16 -5.71
CA ALA A 133 -8.75 -5.29 -4.99
C ALA A 133 -8.24 -5.03 -3.57
N SER A 134 -8.78 -3.99 -2.95
CA SER A 134 -8.83 -3.92 -1.50
C SER A 134 -10.18 -3.44 -0.97
N LEU A 135 -10.56 -4.00 0.18
CA LEU A 135 -11.51 -3.41 1.11
C LEU A 135 -10.75 -2.91 2.32
N GLU A 136 -10.92 -1.64 2.64
CA GLU A 136 -10.19 -0.96 3.71
C GLU A 136 -11.15 -0.42 4.75
N LEU A 137 -10.68 -0.41 6.01
CA LEU A 137 -11.34 0.23 7.14
C LEU A 137 -10.52 1.43 7.58
N THR A 138 -11.11 2.62 7.53
CA THR A 138 -10.40 3.89 7.78
C THR A 138 -10.76 4.54 9.11
N ARG A 139 -11.82 4.09 9.78
CA ARG A 139 -12.19 4.60 11.11
C ARG A 139 -11.65 3.74 12.24
N LEU A 140 -11.23 4.43 13.29
CA LEU A 140 -10.48 3.86 14.41
C LEU A 140 -11.21 2.75 15.15
N PHE A 141 -12.50 2.95 15.41
CA PHE A 141 -13.28 2.06 16.27
C PHE A 141 -14.25 1.18 15.48
N PRO A 142 -14.61 0.01 16.02
CA PRO A 142 -15.64 -0.84 15.45
C PRO A 142 -16.94 -0.12 15.13
N GLY A 143 -17.60 -0.55 14.05
CA GLY A 143 -18.84 0.08 13.57
C GLY A 143 -18.62 1.43 12.88
N ASP A 144 -17.41 1.68 12.36
CA ASP A 144 -17.03 2.92 11.68
C ASP A 144 -17.24 4.18 12.54
N LEU A 145 -16.81 4.07 13.80
CA LEU A 145 -16.86 5.14 14.80
C LEU A 145 -15.48 5.78 15.00
N GLY A 146 -15.50 7.02 15.53
CA GLY A 146 -14.29 7.78 15.82
C GLY A 146 -13.72 8.53 14.61
N PRO A 147 -12.50 9.08 14.74
CA PRO A 147 -11.87 9.84 13.68
C PRO A 147 -11.55 8.95 12.46
N GLU A 148 -11.54 9.57 11.29
CA GLU A 148 -10.95 8.98 10.10
C GLU A 148 -9.43 8.98 10.21
N THR A 149 -8.82 7.90 9.74
CA THR A 149 -7.40 7.59 9.84
C THR A 149 -6.91 7.03 8.50
N ASN A 150 -5.59 6.87 8.35
CA ASN A 150 -5.07 5.97 7.32
C ASN A 150 -5.64 4.56 7.55
N PRO A 151 -5.84 3.73 6.51
CA PRO A 151 -6.48 2.44 6.69
C PRO A 151 -5.84 1.60 7.81
N ILE A 152 -6.66 1.11 8.74
CA ILE A 152 -6.25 0.27 9.89
C ILE A 152 -6.32 -1.22 9.54
N SER A 153 -7.05 -1.56 8.48
CA SER A 153 -6.97 -2.88 7.88
C SER A 153 -7.18 -2.79 6.37
N ALA A 154 -6.67 -3.80 5.68
CA ALA A 154 -6.95 -4.03 4.28
C ALA A 154 -7.14 -5.53 4.06
N ILE A 155 -8.23 -5.93 3.40
CA ILE A 155 -8.37 -7.25 2.81
C ILE A 155 -8.22 -7.12 1.30
N THR A 156 -7.29 -7.88 0.75
CA THR A 156 -6.91 -7.83 -0.66
C THR A 156 -7.04 -9.20 -1.30
N TRP A 157 -7.31 -9.22 -2.60
CA TRP A 157 -7.21 -10.43 -3.41
C TRP A 157 -6.78 -10.06 -4.82
N PHE A 158 -6.07 -10.97 -5.47
CA PHE A 158 -5.76 -10.85 -6.89
C PHE A 158 -6.87 -11.47 -7.73
N TRP A 159 -7.17 -10.88 -8.88
CA TRP A 159 -8.08 -11.53 -9.84
C TRP A 159 -7.32 -12.45 -10.79
N ARG A 160 -7.95 -13.58 -11.12
CA ARG A 160 -7.48 -14.44 -12.22
C ARG A 160 -7.64 -13.66 -13.54
N ASN A 161 -6.52 -13.41 -14.21
CA ASN A 161 -6.49 -12.76 -15.51
C ASN A 161 -6.87 -13.77 -16.61
N PRO A 162 -7.63 -13.42 -17.67
CA PRO A 162 -8.34 -12.15 -17.92
C PRO A 162 -9.84 -12.19 -17.55
N GLY A 163 -10.41 -11.05 -17.12
CA GLY A 163 -11.87 -10.86 -17.16
C GLY A 163 -12.58 -10.26 -15.93
N ASN A 164 -11.91 -9.53 -15.03
CA ASN A 164 -12.63 -8.83 -13.97
C ASN A 164 -13.54 -7.73 -14.55
N LYS A 165 -14.86 -7.85 -14.32
CA LYS A 165 -15.89 -6.87 -14.71
C LYS A 165 -15.58 -5.46 -14.18
N LEU A 166 -15.09 -5.33 -12.95
CA LEU A 166 -14.71 -4.05 -12.36
C LEU A 166 -13.63 -3.38 -13.22
N TYR A 167 -12.55 -4.12 -13.53
CA TYR A 167 -11.45 -3.65 -14.37
C TYR A 167 -11.88 -3.24 -15.78
N ALA A 168 -12.69 -4.06 -16.44
CA ALA A 168 -13.22 -3.79 -17.78
C ALA A 168 -14.11 -2.52 -17.82
N MET A 169 -14.74 -2.17 -16.69
CA MET A 169 -15.58 -0.98 -16.58
C MET A 169 -14.81 0.26 -16.14
N THR A 170 -13.59 0.11 -15.60
CA THR A 170 -12.85 1.19 -14.94
C THR A 170 -11.41 1.30 -15.41
N LEU A 171 -10.43 0.64 -14.76
CA LEU A 171 -8.99 0.82 -15.03
C LEU A 171 -8.59 0.55 -16.48
N SER A 172 -9.20 -0.42 -17.16
CA SER A 172 -8.91 -0.66 -18.59
C SER A 172 -9.17 0.56 -19.47
N ARG A 173 -10.07 1.46 -19.06
CA ARG A 173 -10.44 2.64 -19.84
C ARG A 173 -9.42 3.77 -19.77
N ILE A 174 -8.52 3.76 -18.79
CA ILE A 174 -7.47 4.78 -18.63
C ILE A 174 -6.13 4.35 -19.25
N GLU A 175 -5.97 3.08 -19.66
CA GLU A 175 -4.69 2.55 -20.17
C GLU A 175 -4.13 3.36 -21.35
N ASP A 176 -4.96 3.76 -22.32
CA ASP A 176 -4.55 4.60 -23.45
C ASP A 176 -4.00 5.95 -22.99
N PHE A 177 -4.62 6.54 -21.96
CA PHE A 177 -4.14 7.79 -21.36
C PHE A 177 -2.80 7.55 -20.67
N LEU A 178 -2.66 6.50 -19.85
CA LEU A 178 -1.42 6.15 -19.18
C LEU A 178 -0.27 5.89 -20.17
N GLY A 179 -0.56 5.23 -21.29
CA GLY A 179 0.40 4.93 -22.36
C GLY A 179 0.95 6.18 -23.03
N ARG A 180 0.12 7.20 -23.26
CA ARG A 180 0.56 8.49 -23.86
C ARG A 180 1.59 9.23 -23.02
N PHE A 181 1.58 9.01 -21.70
CA PHE A 181 2.50 9.64 -20.76
C PHE A 181 3.56 8.67 -20.22
N GLY A 182 3.60 7.43 -20.71
CA GLY A 182 4.57 6.43 -20.28
C GLY A 182 4.52 6.13 -18.77
N PHE A 183 3.32 6.08 -18.18
CA PHE A 183 3.16 5.86 -16.74
C PHE A 183 3.75 4.51 -16.28
N THR A 184 4.62 4.53 -15.27
CA THR A 184 5.17 3.33 -14.64
C THR A 184 4.98 3.44 -13.14
N GLY A 185 4.35 2.42 -12.54
CA GLY A 185 3.98 2.45 -11.13
C GLY A 185 2.70 1.66 -10.84
N PRO A 186 2.35 1.53 -9.55
CA PRO A 186 1.00 1.12 -9.15
C PRO A 186 0.02 2.26 -9.45
N LEU A 187 -1.19 1.92 -9.88
CA LEU A 187 -2.30 2.86 -9.92
C LEU A 187 -3.51 2.20 -9.27
N THR A 188 -3.99 2.82 -8.19
CA THR A 188 -5.23 2.46 -7.53
C THR A 188 -6.33 3.42 -7.94
N MET A 189 -7.46 2.88 -8.37
CA MET A 189 -8.70 3.60 -8.56
C MET A 189 -9.63 3.32 -7.39
N LYS A 190 -9.98 4.37 -6.65
CA LYS A 190 -10.95 4.32 -5.55
C LYS A 190 -12.35 4.38 -6.15
N LEU A 191 -13.20 3.42 -5.80
CA LEU A 191 -14.53 3.25 -6.37
C LEU A 191 -15.59 3.07 -5.29
N VAL A 192 -16.84 3.35 -5.65
CA VAL A 192 -18.03 2.84 -4.95
C VAL A 192 -18.87 2.06 -5.94
N VAL A 193 -19.20 0.81 -5.64
CA VAL A 193 -20.20 0.06 -6.42
C VAL A 193 -21.57 0.44 -5.88
N ARG A 194 -22.31 1.25 -6.64
CA ARG A 194 -23.58 1.85 -6.19
C ARG A 194 -24.69 0.80 -6.09
N GLU A 195 -25.51 0.88 -5.05
CA GLU A 195 -26.60 -0.09 -4.81
C GLU A 195 -27.69 -0.10 -5.87
N ARG A 196 -28.06 1.06 -6.41
CA ARG A 196 -29.21 1.22 -7.32
C ARG A 196 -29.13 0.32 -8.56
N ASP A 197 -27.95 0.24 -9.17
CA ASP A 197 -27.73 -0.43 -10.46
C ASP A 197 -26.41 -1.20 -10.55
N LYS A 198 -25.73 -1.35 -9.40
CA LYS A 198 -24.51 -2.14 -9.25
C LYS A 198 -23.38 -1.66 -10.16
N ARG A 199 -23.35 -0.36 -10.48
CA ARG A 199 -22.30 0.25 -11.33
C ARG A 199 -21.17 0.79 -10.45
N PRO A 200 -19.89 0.57 -10.83
CA PRO A 200 -18.77 1.21 -10.16
C PRO A 200 -18.74 2.70 -10.53
N VAL A 201 -18.55 3.54 -9.52
CA VAL A 201 -18.49 4.99 -9.61
C VAL A 201 -17.14 5.45 -9.09
N PHE A 202 -16.50 6.35 -9.81
CA PHE A 202 -15.20 6.91 -9.46
C PHE A 202 -15.25 7.76 -8.19
N ARG A 203 -14.21 7.65 -7.35
CA ARG A 203 -13.98 8.49 -6.17
C ARG A 203 -12.61 9.16 -6.15
N GLY A 204 -11.62 8.60 -6.83
CA GLY A 204 -10.28 9.17 -6.87
C GLY A 204 -9.25 8.19 -7.41
N PHE A 205 -8.04 8.69 -7.60
CA PHE A 205 -6.86 7.87 -7.85
C PHE A 205 -5.91 7.92 -6.65
N ALA A 206 -5.09 6.89 -6.54
CA ALA A 206 -3.82 6.92 -5.83
C ALA A 206 -2.73 6.38 -6.77
N GLY A 207 -1.72 7.19 -7.05
CA GLY A 207 -0.60 6.87 -7.93
C GLY A 207 0.67 6.42 -7.19
N SER A 208 0.59 6.29 -5.87
CA SER A 208 1.61 5.68 -5.02
C SER A 208 1.20 4.28 -4.53
N LEU A 209 2.11 3.61 -3.81
CA LEU A 209 1.76 2.43 -3.02
C LEU A 209 0.65 2.79 -2.02
N GLN A 210 -0.22 1.82 -1.74
CA GLN A 210 -1.31 1.95 -0.77
C GLN A 210 -1.02 1.10 0.47
N TRP A 211 -1.21 1.68 1.66
CA TRP A 211 -0.91 1.05 2.93
C TRP A 211 -2.19 0.90 3.77
N PRO A 212 -2.44 -0.27 4.39
CA PRO A 212 -1.60 -1.46 4.49
C PRO A 212 -1.88 -2.50 3.38
N ALA A 213 -2.60 -2.14 2.31
CA ALA A 213 -2.93 -3.07 1.22
C ALA A 213 -1.69 -3.67 0.54
N THR A 214 -0.61 -2.89 0.37
CA THR A 214 0.67 -3.40 -0.16
C THR A 214 1.28 -4.46 0.75
N HIS A 215 1.25 -4.25 2.07
CA HIS A 215 1.66 -5.25 3.06
C HIS A 215 0.81 -6.52 2.98
N ALA A 216 -0.52 -6.40 2.87
CA ALA A 216 -1.41 -7.55 2.71
C ALA A 216 -1.01 -8.39 1.49
N ARG A 217 -0.77 -7.75 0.34
CA ARG A 217 -0.39 -8.42 -0.91
C ARG A 217 0.94 -9.16 -0.80
N MET A 218 1.90 -8.70 0.02
CA MET A 218 3.16 -9.43 0.24
C MET A 218 2.94 -10.87 0.70
N ALA A 219 1.79 -11.19 1.31
CA ALA A 219 1.47 -12.55 1.70
C ALA A 219 1.31 -13.53 0.51
N ASP A 220 1.06 -13.03 -0.71
CA ASP A 220 0.67 -13.85 -1.87
C ASP A 220 1.35 -13.49 -3.21
N ILE A 221 2.33 -12.58 -3.26
CA ILE A 221 2.99 -12.21 -4.53
C ILE A 221 3.86 -13.32 -5.17
N ASN A 222 4.25 -14.36 -4.41
CA ASN A 222 5.06 -15.52 -4.85
C ASN A 222 6.29 -15.19 -5.73
N ILE A 223 6.90 -14.02 -5.52
CA ILE A 223 8.15 -13.57 -6.15
C ILE A 223 9.02 -12.89 -5.09
N SER A 224 10.30 -12.66 -5.40
CA SER A 224 11.15 -11.79 -4.59
C SER A 224 10.53 -10.40 -4.49
N VAL A 225 10.51 -9.82 -3.29
CA VAL A 225 10.05 -8.44 -3.10
C VAL A 225 10.95 -7.51 -3.89
N ALA A 226 12.26 -7.70 -3.89
CA ALA A 226 13.15 -6.86 -4.69
C ALA A 226 12.85 -6.95 -6.19
N GLU A 227 12.63 -8.15 -6.73
CA GLU A 227 12.27 -8.32 -8.15
C GLU A 227 10.92 -7.67 -8.49
N TRP A 228 9.94 -7.75 -7.56
CA TRP A 228 8.63 -7.13 -7.74
C TRP A 228 8.71 -5.65 -8.08
N PHE A 229 9.64 -4.92 -7.44
CA PHE A 229 9.86 -3.49 -7.63
C PHE A 229 10.95 -3.17 -8.67
N ALA A 230 12.02 -3.97 -8.74
CA ALA A 230 13.15 -3.73 -9.62
C ALA A 230 12.79 -3.90 -11.11
N ALA A 231 12.03 -4.93 -11.45
CA ALA A 231 11.60 -5.17 -12.83
C ALA A 231 10.90 -3.94 -13.45
N PRO A 232 9.81 -3.41 -12.87
CA PRO A 232 9.14 -2.24 -13.44
C PRO A 232 9.99 -0.98 -13.37
N ALA A 233 10.83 -0.81 -12.35
CA ALA A 233 11.77 0.33 -12.27
C ALA A 233 12.74 0.37 -13.46
N GLN A 234 13.11 -0.80 -13.99
CA GLN A 234 14.00 -0.97 -15.14
C GLN A 234 13.23 -1.00 -16.48
N GLY A 235 11.92 -0.77 -16.46
CA GLY A 235 11.08 -0.83 -17.66
C GLY A 235 10.71 -2.26 -18.09
N ASN A 236 10.95 -3.27 -17.24
CA ASN A 236 10.56 -4.65 -17.48
C ASN A 236 9.19 -4.92 -16.86
N THR A 237 8.35 -5.64 -17.59
CA THR A 237 7.07 -6.11 -17.05
C THR A 237 7.30 -7.09 -15.89
N VAL A 238 6.63 -6.86 -14.77
CA VAL A 238 6.57 -7.84 -13.68
C VAL A 238 5.35 -8.73 -13.82
N THR A 239 5.52 -10.02 -13.55
CA THR A 239 4.41 -10.97 -13.45
C THR A 239 4.42 -11.57 -12.06
N VAL A 240 3.33 -11.40 -11.32
CA VAL A 240 3.10 -12.10 -10.05
C VAL A 240 2.35 -13.40 -10.33
N SER A 241 2.58 -14.44 -9.51
CA SER A 241 1.88 -15.73 -9.60
C SER A 241 1.13 -16.02 -8.30
N PRO A 242 0.08 -15.23 -7.98
CA PRO A 242 -0.61 -15.36 -6.72
C PRO A 242 -1.32 -16.71 -6.60
N THR A 243 -1.50 -17.17 -5.37
CA THR A 243 -2.36 -18.33 -5.07
C THR A 243 -3.83 -18.00 -5.26
N TYR A 244 -4.17 -16.70 -5.36
CA TYR A 244 -5.53 -16.17 -5.47
C TYR A 244 -6.35 -16.40 -4.19
N GLU A 245 -5.66 -16.55 -3.06
CA GLU A 245 -6.26 -16.52 -1.73
C GLU A 245 -6.56 -15.08 -1.32
N TYR A 246 -7.41 -14.92 -0.31
CA TYR A 246 -7.55 -13.63 0.34
C TYR A 246 -6.30 -13.37 1.18
N CYS A 247 -5.74 -12.19 1.05
CA CYS A 247 -4.68 -11.68 1.92
C CYS A 247 -5.23 -10.55 2.77
N GLY A 248 -4.63 -10.34 3.92
CA GLY A 248 -5.05 -9.27 4.80
C GLY A 248 -3.88 -8.66 5.54
N ALA A 249 -4.05 -7.40 5.90
CA ALA A 249 -3.21 -6.68 6.84
C ALA A 249 -4.09 -6.06 7.92
N LEU A 250 -3.65 -6.17 9.18
CA LEU A 250 -4.27 -5.53 10.32
C LEU A 250 -3.19 -4.72 11.06
N ARG A 251 -3.44 -3.42 11.15
CA ARG A 251 -2.52 -2.46 11.76
C ARG A 251 -2.55 -2.57 13.28
N ILE A 252 -1.37 -2.63 13.87
CA ILE A 252 -1.16 -2.59 15.32
C ILE A 252 -0.71 -1.18 15.70
N THR A 253 -1.47 -0.54 16.58
CA THR A 253 -1.16 0.81 17.06
C THR A 253 -1.07 0.86 18.58
N VAL A 254 -0.55 1.98 19.09
CA VAL A 254 -0.58 2.36 20.51
C VAL A 254 -0.97 3.84 20.64
N PRO A 255 -1.58 4.27 21.77
CA PRO A 255 -1.76 5.68 22.06
C PRO A 255 -0.44 6.45 21.89
N PRO A 256 -0.46 7.65 21.29
CA PRO A 256 -1.57 8.58 21.09
C PRO A 256 -2.33 8.39 19.77
N TYR A 257 -2.05 7.34 18.98
CA TYR A 257 -2.75 7.09 17.72
C TYR A 257 -4.28 7.20 17.92
N PRO A 258 -5.00 7.91 17.03
CA PRO A 258 -4.58 8.45 15.74
C PRO A 258 -4.29 9.95 15.76
N TYR A 259 -4.13 10.57 16.93
CA TYR A 259 -3.94 12.01 17.01
C TYR A 259 -2.57 12.41 16.43
N PRO A 260 -2.53 13.15 15.31
CA PRO A 260 -1.29 13.67 14.78
C PRO A 260 -0.98 14.94 15.57
N GLY A 261 -0.04 14.88 16.52
CA GLY A 261 0.14 16.01 17.43
C GLY A 261 1.44 15.96 18.20
N ALA A 262 2.50 16.42 17.55
CA ALA A 262 3.91 16.28 17.92
C ALA A 262 4.41 14.85 17.80
N ALA A 263 5.68 14.67 17.41
CA ALA A 263 6.45 13.53 17.89
C ALA A 263 6.38 13.63 19.41
N LEU A 264 5.33 13.05 19.99
CA LEU A 264 5.26 12.79 21.40
C LEU A 264 6.45 11.87 21.56
N ASP A 265 7.52 12.35 22.19
CA ASP A 265 8.71 11.56 22.50
C ASP A 265 8.25 10.45 23.46
N LEU A 266 7.52 9.48 22.90
CA LEU A 266 6.80 8.46 23.63
C LEU A 266 7.90 7.60 24.19
N PRO A 267 7.87 7.31 25.51
CA PRO A 267 8.87 6.46 26.10
C PRO A 267 8.90 5.14 25.31
N PRO A 268 10.07 4.74 24.75
CA PRO A 268 10.17 3.56 23.94
C PRO A 268 9.62 2.36 24.71
N ARG A 269 8.64 1.66 24.14
CA ARG A 269 8.05 0.47 24.74
C ARG A 269 8.56 -0.76 24.02
N PRO A 270 8.89 -1.84 24.73
CA PRO A 270 9.27 -3.08 24.09
C PRO A 270 8.11 -3.65 23.27
N VAL A 271 8.42 -4.05 22.04
CA VAL A 271 7.52 -4.73 21.11
C VAL A 271 8.08 -6.12 20.84
N SER A 272 7.25 -7.14 20.95
CA SER A 272 7.63 -8.51 20.56
C SER A 272 6.52 -9.19 19.76
N GLY A 273 6.86 -10.26 19.06
CA GLY A 273 5.97 -10.92 18.10
C GLY A 273 6.32 -10.58 16.66
N LYS A 274 5.57 -11.15 15.71
CA LYS A 274 5.82 -10.99 14.27
C LYS A 274 4.86 -9.96 13.69
N LEU A 275 5.41 -8.87 13.17
CA LEU A 275 4.71 -7.82 12.42
C LEU A 275 5.63 -7.26 11.34
N LEU A 276 5.06 -6.61 10.33
CA LEU A 276 5.77 -5.82 9.33
C LEU A 276 6.00 -4.42 9.89
N PRO A 277 7.25 -4.06 10.22
CA PRO A 277 7.55 -2.86 11.00
C PRO A 277 7.28 -1.56 10.24
N LEU A 278 6.75 -0.57 10.98
CA LEU A 278 6.55 0.82 10.57
C LEU A 278 7.27 1.75 11.57
N ASP A 279 6.54 2.37 12.52
CA ASP A 279 7.10 3.25 13.56
C ASP A 279 7.72 2.44 14.73
N VAL A 280 8.82 1.75 14.45
CA VAL A 280 9.63 0.99 15.43
C VAL A 280 11.12 1.20 15.20
N ARG A 281 11.95 0.87 16.20
CA ARG A 281 13.42 0.82 16.08
C ARG A 281 13.99 -0.32 16.92
N VAL A 282 15.20 -0.78 16.61
CA VAL A 282 15.92 -1.77 17.42
C VAL A 282 16.86 -1.04 18.38
N GLN A 283 16.70 -1.28 19.67
CA GLN A 283 17.57 -0.77 20.72
C GLN A 283 18.00 -1.93 21.62
N ASP A 284 19.31 -2.09 21.85
CA ASP A 284 19.89 -3.17 22.66
C ASP A 284 19.42 -4.59 22.23
N GLY A 285 19.23 -4.79 20.92
CA GLY A 285 18.77 -6.06 20.35
C GLY A 285 17.26 -6.33 20.49
N GLN A 286 16.50 -5.37 21.02
CA GLN A 286 15.05 -5.46 21.19
C GLN A 286 14.31 -4.44 20.31
N MET A 287 13.21 -4.85 19.70
CA MET A 287 12.33 -3.92 18.98
C MET A 287 11.58 -3.06 19.99
N MET A 288 11.59 -1.76 19.74
CA MET A 288 10.96 -0.73 20.55
C MET A 288 10.04 0.12 19.67
N THR A 289 9.03 0.75 20.26
CA THR A 289 8.25 1.78 19.57
C THR A 289 9.14 2.93 19.09
N GLY A 290 8.92 3.43 17.87
CA GLY A 290 9.69 4.54 17.28
C GLY A 290 9.28 5.92 17.81
N GLY A 291 8.03 6.04 18.27
CA GLY A 291 7.57 7.18 19.08
C GLY A 291 7.15 8.40 18.27
N ILE A 292 6.53 8.19 17.11
CA ILE A 292 6.11 9.27 16.21
C ILE A 292 4.59 9.39 16.21
N ASP A 293 3.90 8.36 15.71
CA ASP A 293 2.45 8.37 15.55
C ASP A 293 1.77 7.15 16.22
N GLY A 294 2.58 6.22 16.75
CA GLY A 294 2.08 5.04 17.43
C GLY A 294 1.68 3.91 16.48
N VAL A 295 1.99 3.98 15.18
CA VAL A 295 1.73 2.91 14.21
C VAL A 295 2.91 1.94 14.18
N LEU A 296 2.85 0.88 14.97
CA LEU A 296 3.99 -0.04 15.14
C LEU A 296 4.29 -0.84 13.86
N GLY A 297 3.25 -1.20 13.14
CA GLY A 297 3.34 -2.05 11.96
C GLY A 297 2.08 -2.84 11.71
N ASP A 298 2.13 -3.70 10.70
CA ASP A 298 0.98 -4.49 10.26
C ASP A 298 1.23 -5.98 10.48
N VAL A 299 0.27 -6.70 11.06
CA VAL A 299 0.27 -8.17 10.96
C VAL A 299 -0.40 -8.56 9.65
N ILE A 300 0.15 -9.56 8.96
CA ILE A 300 -0.38 -10.04 7.69
C ILE A 300 -0.72 -11.52 7.74
N ALA A 301 -1.73 -11.92 6.98
CA ALA A 301 -2.14 -13.30 6.83
C ALA A 301 -2.68 -13.56 5.41
N ARG A 302 -2.81 -14.84 5.05
CA ARG A 302 -3.54 -15.30 3.87
C ARG A 302 -4.39 -16.51 4.22
N HIS A 303 -5.53 -16.66 3.54
CA HIS A 303 -6.40 -17.82 3.70
C HIS A 303 -7.32 -17.97 2.48
N SER A 304 -7.82 -19.18 2.23
CA SER A 304 -8.75 -19.47 1.13
C SER A 304 -10.13 -18.80 1.28
N ASP A 305 -10.47 -18.36 2.49
CA ASP A 305 -11.74 -17.70 2.82
C ASP A 305 -11.53 -16.58 3.85
N VAL A 306 -12.49 -15.66 3.87
CA VAL A 306 -12.43 -14.41 4.65
C VAL A 306 -12.48 -14.67 6.16
N GLN A 307 -13.23 -15.69 6.60
CA GLN A 307 -13.36 -16.02 8.02
C GLN A 307 -12.02 -16.53 8.57
N GLY A 308 -11.40 -17.49 7.89
CA GLY A 308 -10.09 -17.99 8.25
C GLY A 308 -9.00 -16.93 8.15
N LEU A 309 -9.08 -16.02 7.16
CA LEU A 309 -8.17 -14.88 7.06
C LEU A 309 -8.26 -13.98 8.30
N CYS A 310 -9.46 -13.56 8.67
CA CYS A 310 -9.66 -12.66 9.81
C CYS A 310 -9.29 -13.35 11.14
N ALA A 311 -9.59 -14.64 11.30
CA ALA A 311 -9.15 -15.41 12.45
C ALA A 311 -7.61 -15.43 12.55
N ALA A 312 -6.91 -15.68 11.44
CA ALA A 312 -5.45 -15.66 11.40
C ALA A 312 -4.86 -14.27 11.72
N LEU A 313 -5.46 -13.19 11.21
CA LEU A 313 -5.06 -11.82 11.54
C LEU A 313 -5.22 -11.52 13.04
N TYR A 314 -6.33 -11.93 13.65
CA TYR A 314 -6.55 -11.71 15.07
C TYR A 314 -5.61 -12.53 15.96
N GLU A 315 -5.30 -13.77 15.59
CA GLU A 315 -4.28 -14.55 16.30
C GLU A 315 -2.89 -13.91 16.17
N ALA A 316 -2.51 -13.43 14.99
CA ALA A 316 -1.27 -12.70 14.80
C ALA A 316 -1.23 -11.39 15.62
N ALA A 317 -2.31 -10.62 15.63
CA ALA A 317 -2.42 -9.39 16.41
C ALA A 317 -2.36 -9.67 17.92
N LYS A 318 -2.98 -10.75 18.41
CA LYS A 318 -2.87 -11.18 19.83
C LYS A 318 -1.44 -11.56 20.20
N ALA A 319 -0.72 -12.22 19.30
CA ALA A 319 0.66 -12.65 19.53
C ALA A 319 1.64 -11.49 19.70
N VAL A 320 1.39 -10.34 19.06
CA VAL A 320 2.19 -9.12 19.26
C VAL A 320 2.04 -8.62 20.70
N GLN A 321 3.13 -8.49 21.46
CA GLN A 321 3.11 -7.97 22.83
C GLN A 321 3.65 -6.54 22.86
N VAL A 322 2.81 -5.63 23.32
CA VAL A 322 3.14 -4.23 23.61
C VAL A 322 2.08 -3.66 24.57
N ALA A 323 2.48 -2.76 25.47
CA ALA A 323 1.54 -2.10 26.38
C ALA A 323 0.61 -1.15 25.62
N ASP A 324 -0.68 -1.12 26.00
CA ASP A 324 -1.75 -0.33 25.39
C ASP A 324 -1.99 -0.62 23.90
N LYS A 325 -1.73 -1.86 23.47
CA LYS A 325 -1.97 -2.31 22.10
C LYS A 325 -3.41 -2.04 21.65
N GLN A 326 -3.54 -1.50 20.44
CA GLN A 326 -4.79 -1.25 19.75
C GLN A 326 -4.78 -1.94 18.38
N TYR A 327 -5.92 -2.52 18.00
CA TYR A 327 -6.23 -2.98 16.66
C TYR A 327 -7.75 -3.08 16.52
N ARG A 328 -8.27 -3.04 15.29
CA ARG A 328 -9.71 -3.11 15.03
C ARG A 328 -10.19 -4.57 15.06
N ALA A 329 -11.30 -4.84 15.77
CA ALA A 329 -11.76 -6.20 16.08
C ALA A 329 -13.05 -6.63 15.33
N ASP A 330 -13.58 -5.80 14.43
CA ASP A 330 -14.76 -6.05 13.57
C ASP A 330 -14.40 -6.18 12.07
N VAL A 331 -13.13 -6.45 11.75
CA VAL A 331 -12.67 -6.66 10.36
C VAL A 331 -13.44 -7.80 9.70
N ALA A 332 -13.68 -8.90 10.42
CA ALA A 332 -14.47 -10.04 9.92
C ALA A 332 -15.89 -9.63 9.53
N ASP A 333 -16.62 -8.98 10.44
CA ASP A 333 -18.00 -8.57 10.23
C ASP A 333 -18.15 -7.59 9.05
N ASP A 334 -17.23 -6.62 8.92
CA ASP A 334 -17.21 -5.70 7.78
C ASP A 334 -16.95 -6.44 6.46
N ALA A 335 -15.95 -7.33 6.47
CA ALA A 335 -15.53 -8.07 5.29
C ALA A 335 -16.63 -9.00 4.79
N GLU A 336 -17.27 -9.77 5.68
CA GLU A 336 -18.39 -10.66 5.33
C GLU A 336 -19.54 -9.88 4.70
N ARG A 337 -19.93 -8.74 5.30
CA ARG A 337 -21.00 -7.89 4.78
C ARG A 337 -20.68 -7.35 3.39
N ARG A 338 -19.51 -6.72 3.22
CA ARG A 338 -19.13 -6.07 1.96
C ARG A 338 -18.82 -7.08 0.86
N LEU A 339 -18.06 -8.13 1.16
CA LEU A 339 -17.74 -9.18 0.19
C LEU A 339 -18.98 -9.99 -0.15
N GLY A 340 -19.83 -10.35 0.80
CA GLY A 340 -21.10 -11.04 0.52
C GLY A 340 -21.93 -10.26 -0.50
N THR A 341 -22.09 -8.95 -0.27
CA THR A 341 -22.79 -8.04 -1.20
C THR A 341 -22.11 -7.99 -2.58
N LEU A 342 -20.78 -7.89 -2.63
CA LEU A 342 -20.04 -7.84 -3.90
C LEU A 342 -20.08 -9.16 -4.68
N HIS A 343 -20.09 -10.32 -4.01
CA HIS A 343 -20.31 -11.63 -4.63
C HIS A 343 -21.72 -11.72 -5.23
N GLU A 344 -22.75 -11.30 -4.50
CA GLU A 344 -24.13 -11.21 -5.02
C GLU A 344 -24.22 -10.31 -6.27
N TRP A 345 -23.43 -9.24 -6.30
CA TRP A 345 -23.36 -8.31 -7.43
C TRP A 345 -22.39 -8.73 -8.54
N LYS A 346 -21.74 -9.89 -8.39
CA LYS A 346 -20.80 -10.52 -9.33
C LYS A 346 -19.54 -9.68 -9.59
N TYR A 347 -18.94 -9.14 -8.53
CA TYR A 347 -17.65 -8.44 -8.56
C TYR A 347 -16.50 -9.20 -7.88
N CYS A 348 -16.82 -10.17 -7.03
CA CYS A 348 -15.87 -11.04 -6.34
C CYS A 348 -16.09 -12.51 -6.75
#